data_AF-F9EPR3-F1
#
_entry.id   AF-F9EPR3-F1
#
_cell.length_a   1.000
_cell.length_b   1.000
_cell.length_c   1.000
_cell.angle_alpha   90.00
_cell.angle_beta   90.00
_cell.angle_gamma   90.00
#
_symmetry.space_group_name_H-M   'P 1'
#
loop_
_entity.id
_entity.type
_entity.pdbx_description
1 polymer ?
#
loop_
_entity_poly.entity_id
_entity_poly.type
_entity_poly.pdbx_seq_one_letter_code
_entity_poly.pdbx_strand_id
1 'polypeptide(L)' 'MKISILGSGSAGNSTFVEIEDYKLLVDTGFSCKKTEEKLEKIGKNYQTFQQF' A
#
# COMPACT_ATOMS: atom_id res chain seq x y z
N MET A 1 -9.76 6.68 -10.41
CA MET A 1 -8.47 6.71 -9.69
C MET A 1 -8.72 7.06 -8.23
N LYS A 2 -8.17 6.29 -7.28
CA LYS A 2 -8.20 6.56 -5.84
C LYS A 2 -6.78 6.44 -5.27
N ILE A 3 -6.43 7.36 -4.37
CA ILE A 3 -5.10 7.39 -3.74
C ILE A 3 -5.30 7.29 -2.23
N SER A 4 -4.52 6.44 -1.58
CA SER A 4 -4.50 6.28 -0.12
C SER A 4 -3.05 6.37 0.36
N ILE A 5 -2.78 7.31 1.25
CA ILE A 5 -1.47 7.42 1.90
C ILE A 5 -1.44 6.43 3.05
N LEU A 6 -0.64 5.36 2.91
CA LEU A 6 -0.47 4.35 3.96
C LEU A 6 0.49 4.85 5.05
N GLY A 7 1.46 5.69 4.68
CA GLY A 7 2.29 6.42 5.63
C GLY A 7 3.15 7.47 4.95
N SER A 8 3.51 8.49 5.73
CA SER A 8 4.40 9.57 5.32
C SER A 8 5.21 10.00 6.54
N GLY A 9 6.54 10.08 6.40
CA GLY A 9 7.45 10.52 7.46
C GLY A 9 8.78 9.77 7.52
N SER A 10 9.58 10.05 8.56
CA SER A 10 10.94 9.51 8.74
C SER A 10 10.99 7.98 8.85
N ALA A 11 9.87 7.33 9.18
CA ALA A 11 9.74 5.88 9.25
C ALA A 11 9.41 5.22 7.89
N GLY A 12 9.41 5.99 6.80
CA GLY A 12 9.11 5.53 5.44
C GLY A 12 7.80 6.11 4.89
N ASN A 13 7.77 6.29 3.58
CA ASN A 13 6.57 6.65 2.85
C ASN A 13 5.98 5.41 2.19
N SER A 14 4.66 5.38 2.07
CA SER A 14 3.99 4.37 1.26
C SER A 14 2.63 4.85 0.80
N THR A 15 2.38 4.67 -0.50
CA THR A 15 1.16 5.11 -1.18
C THR A 15 0.53 3.95 -1.90
N PHE A 16 -0.77 3.80 -1.70
CA PHE A 16 -1.58 2.86 -2.44
C PHE A 16 -2.44 3.58 -3.47
N VAL A 17 -2.35 3.16 -4.73
CA VAL A 17 -3.06 3.75 -5.87
C VAL A 17 -3.94 2.70 -6.53
N GLU A 18 -5.20 3.06 -6.74
CA GLU A 18 -6.20 2.24 -7.43
C GLU A 18 -6.64 2.95 -8.71
N ILE A 19 -6.49 2.28 -9.85
CA ILE A 19 -6.96 2.75 -11.17
C ILE A 19 -7.64 1.56 -11.84
N GLU A 20 -8.97 1.64 -12.01
CA GLU A 20 -9.77 0.56 -12.61
C GLU A 20 -9.47 -0.79 -11.93
N ASP A 21 -8.96 -1.76 -12.69
CA ASP A 21 -8.59 -3.10 -12.21
C ASP A 21 -7.16 -3.19 -11.67
N TYR A 22 -6.40 -2.09 -11.75
CA TYR A 22 -5.00 -2.03 -11.34
C TYR A 22 -4.85 -1.47 -9.93
N LYS A 23 -3.95 -2.11 -9.19
CA LYS A 23 -3.58 -1.78 -7.81
C LYS A 23 -2.07 -1.66 -7.74
N LEU A 24 -1.58 -0.47 -7.40
CA LEU A 24 -0.16 -0.18 -7.31
C LEU A 24 0.21 0.24 -5.89
N LEU A 25 1.30 -0.33 -5.38
CA LEU A 25 1.94 0.09 -4.15
C LEU A 25 3.24 0.82 -4.51
N VAL A 26 3.33 2.09 -4.15
CA VAL A 26 4.48 2.95 -4.45
C VAL A 26 5.19 3.30 -3.15
N ASP A 27 6.50 3.09 -3.14
CA ASP A 27 7.40 3.28 -1.99
C ASP A 27 7.01 2.32 -0.83
N THR A 28 7.76 1.24 -0.65
CA THR A 28 7.59 0.33 0.49
C THR A 28 8.58 0.69 1.57
N GLY A 29 8.49 1.92 2.09
CA GLY A 29 9.23 2.33 3.29
C GLY A 29 8.86 1.49 4.53
N PHE A 30 7.84 0.64 4.43
CA PHE A 30 7.43 -0.33 5.45
C PHE A 30 7.72 -1.76 5.00
N SER A 31 7.94 -2.66 5.97
CA SER A 31 7.95 -4.10 5.70
C SER A 31 6.60 -4.57 5.13
N CYS A 32 6.60 -5.74 4.46
CA CYS A 32 5.38 -6.33 3.89
C CYS A 32 4.27 -6.45 4.94
N LYS A 33 4.57 -7.02 6.11
CA LYS A 33 3.63 -7.15 7.22
C LYS A 33 2.99 -5.82 7.63
N LYS A 34 3.79 -4.77 7.79
CA LYS A 34 3.29 -3.45 8.21
C LYS A 34 2.49 -2.76 7.12
N THR A 35 2.80 -3.04 5.86
CA THR A 35 2.02 -2.60 4.71
C THR A 35 0.65 -3.29 4.70
N GLU A 36 0.61 -4.61 4.88
CA GLU A 36 -0.63 -5.40 4.98
C GLU A 36 -1.54 -4.88 6.11
N GLU A 37 -1.02 -4.69 7.32
CA GLU A 37 -1.78 -4.13 8.44
C GLU A 37 -2.38 -2.74 8.14
N LYS A 38 -1.67 -1.91 7.37
CA LYS A 38 -2.15 -0.56 6.99
C LYS A 38 -3.21 -0.62 5.91
N LEU A 39 -3.08 -1.57 5.00
CA LEU A 39 -4.02 -1.83 3.94
C LEU A 39 -5.34 -2.39 4.47
N GLU A 40 -5.28 -3.30 5.43
CA GLU A 40 -6.47 -3.81 6.11
C GLU A 40 -7.26 -2.70 6.80
N LYS A 41 -6.58 -1.73 7.41
CA LYS A 41 -7.22 -0.56 8.04
C LYS A 41 -8.00 0.31 7.06
N ILE A 42 -7.65 0.30 5.78
CA ILE A 42 -8.40 0.99 4.71
C ILE A 42 -9.34 0.04 3.96
N GLY A 43 -9.61 -1.15 4.50
CA GLY A 43 -10.53 -2.13 3.95
C GLY A 43 -9.98 -2.85 2.72
N LYS A 44 -8.66 -2.96 2.58
CA LYS A 44 -7.99 -3.61 1.45
C LYS A 44 -7.26 -4.86 1.94
N ASN A 45 -7.71 -6.02 1.46
CA ASN A 45 -7.05 -7.30 1.69
C ASN A 45 -6.26 -7.67 0.44
N TYR A 46 -5.04 -8.17 0.61
CA TYR A 46 -4.19 -8.60 -0.51
C TYR A 46 -3.85 -10.06 -0.34
N GLN A 47 -4.20 -10.85 -1.36
CA GLN A 47 -3.48 -12.08 -1.65
C GLN A 47 -2.27 -11.68 -2.49
N THR A 48 -1.10 -11.72 -1.86
CA THR A 48 0.25 -11.66 -2.45
C THR A 48 0.43 -10.60 -3.54
N PHE A 49 0.94 -9.42 -3.17
CA PHE A 49 1.50 -8.50 -4.15
C PHE A 49 2.69 -9.17 -4.87
N GLN A 50 2.64 -9.26 -6.19
CA GLN A 50 3.86 -9.49 -6.98
C GLN A 50 4.68 -8.19 -6.95
N GLN A 51 5.78 -8.19 -6.21
CA GLN A 51 6.82 -7.19 -6.35
C GLN A 51 7.58 -7.48 -7.65
N PHE A 52 7.69 -6.48 -8.53
CA PHE A 52 8.63 -6.47 -9.65
C PHE A 52 10.00 -6.01 -9.17
#